data_AF-A0A8T6NRD2-F1
#
_entry.id   AF-A0A8T6NRD2-F1
#
_cell.length_a   1.000
_cell.length_b   1.000
_cell.length_c   1.000
_cell.angle_alpha   90.00
_cell.angle_beta   90.00
_cell.angle_gamma   90.00
#
_symmetry.space_group_name_H-M   'P 1'
#
loop_
_entity.id
_entity.type
_entity.pdbx_description
1 polymer ?
#
loop_
_entity_poly.entity_id
_entity_poly.type
_entity_poly.pdbx_seq_one_letter_code
_entity_poly.pdbx_strand_id
1 'polypeptide(L)'
;VFPYVHQGWWIDTGKPLDMLEANSYVLEEIPEHAIRGTVDAESTVDARVTVEEGAVVERSVIRGPAIIGRNTVIRDSYIGPFTSIYHDVEIVGSELARCIVLENSRVLNIPQRIEDSLIGRNATLQYETRKPRAIKLNLGDHSRIWLP
;
A
#
# COMPACT_ATOMS: atom_id res chain seq x y z
N VAL A 1 -35.62 -22.92 -11.89
CA VAL A 1 -34.35 -22.31 -11.43
C VAL A 1 -34.55 -21.93 -9.98
N PHE A 2 -33.64 -22.30 -9.07
CA PHE A 2 -33.70 -21.92 -7.64
C PHE A 2 -32.57 -20.92 -7.34
N PRO A 3 -32.87 -19.82 -6.62
CA PRO A 3 -31.83 -18.88 -6.22
C PRO A 3 -30.96 -19.48 -5.13
N TYR A 4 -29.67 -19.11 -5.14
CA TYR A 4 -28.75 -19.35 -4.03
C TYR A 4 -28.55 -18.06 -3.24
N VAL A 5 -28.53 -18.15 -1.92
CA VAL A 5 -28.27 -17.01 -1.02
C VAL A 5 -26.82 -17.11 -0.53
N HIS A 6 -25.99 -16.16 -0.94
CA HIS A 6 -24.62 -16.06 -0.47
C HIS A 6 -24.58 -15.68 1.02
N GLN A 7 -23.67 -16.30 1.77
CA GLN A 7 -23.40 -16.00 3.18
C GLN A 7 -22.03 -15.32 3.26
N GLY A 8 -21.97 -14.19 3.95
CA GLY A 8 -20.77 -13.34 3.98
C GLY A 8 -20.94 -12.07 3.17
N TRP A 9 -19.86 -11.32 3.05
CA TRP A 9 -19.85 -10.05 2.33
C TRP A 9 -19.70 -10.26 0.83
N TRP A 10 -20.34 -9.39 0.05
CA TRP A 10 -20.19 -9.31 -1.39
C TRP A 10 -20.07 -7.83 -1.76
N ILE A 11 -19.02 -7.48 -2.52
CA ILE A 11 -18.73 -6.11 -2.96
C ILE A 11 -18.47 -6.13 -4.46
N ASP A 12 -19.14 -5.22 -5.18
CA ASP A 12 -18.88 -4.99 -6.59
C ASP A 12 -17.67 -4.06 -6.74
N THR A 13 -16.53 -4.59 -7.18
CA THR A 13 -15.29 -3.83 -7.31
C THR A 13 -15.20 -3.06 -8.63
N GLY A 14 -16.31 -2.44 -9.07
CA GLY A 14 -16.40 -1.67 -10.31
C GLY A 14 -15.80 -0.26 -10.22
N LYS A 15 -15.57 0.26 -9.00
CA LYS A 15 -14.96 1.58 -8.77
C LYS A 15 -13.75 1.46 -7.84
N PRO A 16 -12.78 2.39 -7.94
CA PRO A 16 -11.60 2.39 -7.07
C PRO A 16 -11.91 2.41 -5.57
N LEU A 17 -12.92 3.18 -5.14
CA LEU A 17 -13.32 3.23 -3.72
C LEU A 17 -13.85 1.88 -3.23
N ASP A 18 -14.68 1.20 -4.03
CA ASP A 18 -15.22 -0.12 -3.69
C ASP A 18 -14.10 -1.17 -3.58
N MET A 19 -13.00 -1.01 -4.35
CA MET A 19 -11.80 -1.84 -4.23
C MET A 19 -11.08 -1.62 -2.90
N LEU A 20 -10.99 -0.38 -2.42
CA LEU A 20 -10.37 -0.08 -1.11
C LEU A 20 -11.20 -0.64 0.05
N GLU A 21 -12.52 -0.61 -0.07
CA GLU A 21 -13.42 -1.25 0.90
C GLU A 21 -13.21 -2.77 0.92
N ALA A 22 -13.25 -3.40 -0.26
CA ALA A 22 -12.99 -4.85 -0.36
C ALA A 22 -11.62 -5.25 0.21
N ASN A 23 -10.58 -4.46 -0.07
CA ASN A 23 -9.25 -4.66 0.51
C ASN A 23 -9.26 -4.56 2.05
N SER A 24 -10.02 -3.61 2.60
CA SER A 24 -10.13 -3.43 4.05
C SER A 24 -10.76 -4.66 4.71
N TYR A 25 -11.86 -5.19 4.15
CA TYR A 25 -12.47 -6.43 4.63
C TYR A 25 -11.50 -7.62 4.55
N VAL A 26 -10.80 -7.78 3.43
CA VAL A 26 -9.81 -8.85 3.27
C VAL A 26 -8.71 -8.75 4.33
N LEU A 27 -8.16 -7.55 4.58
CA LEU A 27 -7.12 -7.34 5.59
C LEU A 27 -7.62 -7.58 7.02
N GLU A 28 -8.90 -7.34 7.30
CA GLU A 28 -9.51 -7.65 8.61
C GLU A 28 -9.66 -9.15 8.84
N GLU A 29 -9.97 -9.91 7.80
CA GLU A 29 -10.22 -11.35 7.86
C GLU A 29 -8.95 -12.20 7.80
N ILE A 30 -7.75 -11.60 7.61
CA ILE A 30 -6.49 -12.33 7.69
C ILE A 30 -6.36 -12.97 9.08
N PRO A 31 -6.34 -14.31 9.18
CA PRO A 31 -6.39 -14.97 10.48
C PRO A 31 -5.04 -15.00 11.19
N GLU A 32 -3.94 -14.93 10.43
CA GLU A 32 -2.58 -15.06 10.94
C GLU A 32 -1.67 -13.97 10.39
N HIS A 33 -0.91 -13.37 11.29
CA HIS A 33 0.10 -12.36 10.98
C HIS A 33 1.48 -12.89 11.35
N ALA A 34 2.45 -12.68 10.45
CA ALA A 34 3.81 -13.14 10.65
C ALA A 34 4.80 -12.19 10.01
N ILE A 35 5.96 -12.07 10.63
CA ILE A 35 7.13 -11.39 10.08
C ILE A 35 8.10 -12.46 9.59
N ARG A 36 8.13 -12.64 8.27
CA ARG A 36 9.03 -13.54 7.53
C ARG A 36 10.18 -12.79 6.86
N GLY A 37 10.03 -11.48 6.67
CA GLY A 37 11.08 -10.58 6.20
C GLY A 37 12.00 -10.09 7.33
N THR A 38 12.72 -9.01 7.06
CA THR A 38 13.64 -8.37 7.99
C THR A 38 13.10 -7.03 8.47
N VAL A 39 13.26 -6.75 9.77
CA VAL A 39 12.84 -5.51 10.42
C VAL A 39 14.02 -5.06 11.29
N ASP A 40 14.50 -3.83 11.09
CA ASP A 40 15.61 -3.30 11.89
C ASP A 40 15.18 -2.90 13.31
N ALA A 41 16.15 -2.57 14.16
CA ALA A 41 15.91 -2.24 15.56
C ALA A 41 15.24 -0.85 15.76
N GLU A 42 15.27 0.01 14.75
CA GLU A 42 14.67 1.34 14.79
C GLU A 42 13.21 1.33 14.29
N SER A 43 12.77 0.21 13.71
CA SER A 43 11.42 0.04 13.19
C SER A 43 10.44 -0.52 14.21
N THR A 44 9.16 -0.19 14.04
CA THR A 44 8.07 -0.76 14.83
C THR A 44 7.00 -1.33 13.91
N VAL A 45 6.60 -2.57 14.15
CA VAL A 45 5.60 -3.29 13.36
C VAL A 45 4.53 -3.81 14.31
N ASP A 46 3.28 -3.41 14.05
CA ASP A 46 2.13 -3.79 14.86
C ASP A 46 1.74 -5.27 14.71
N ALA A 47 1.02 -5.82 15.69
CA ALA A 47 0.69 -7.25 15.73
C ALA A 47 -0.20 -7.73 14.57
N ARG A 48 -0.97 -6.82 13.96
CA ARG A 48 -1.86 -7.10 12.82
C ARG A 48 -1.18 -6.89 11.46
N VAL A 49 0.14 -7.00 11.40
CA VAL A 49 0.92 -6.78 10.18
C VAL A 49 1.57 -8.07 9.72
N THR A 50 1.40 -8.39 8.45
CA THR A 50 2.15 -9.46 7.78
C THR A 50 3.30 -8.85 6.98
N VAL A 51 4.53 -9.32 7.22
CA VAL A 51 5.72 -8.95 6.44
C VAL A 51 6.25 -10.21 5.78
N GLU A 52 6.11 -10.30 4.47
CA GLU A 52 6.46 -11.48 3.69
C GLU A 52 7.98 -11.65 3.53
N GLU A 53 8.38 -12.84 3.05
CA GLU A 53 9.79 -13.19 2.83
C GLU A 53 10.50 -12.20 1.88
N GLY A 54 11.75 -11.89 2.20
CA GLY A 54 12.58 -10.96 1.42
C GLY A 54 12.20 -9.49 1.59
N ALA A 55 11.08 -9.17 2.25
CA ALA A 55 10.75 -7.79 2.58
C ALA A 55 11.74 -7.22 3.61
N VAL A 56 12.02 -5.93 3.50
CA VAL A 56 12.96 -5.20 4.36
C VAL A 56 12.27 -3.96 4.91
N VAL A 57 12.24 -3.81 6.23
CA VAL A 57 11.70 -2.66 6.93
C VAL A 57 12.82 -1.98 7.73
N GLU A 58 13.14 -0.74 7.36
CA GLU A 58 14.23 0.04 7.96
C GLU A 58 13.71 1.40 8.47
N ARG A 59 14.02 1.75 9.71
CA ARG A 59 13.66 3.05 10.34
C ARG A 59 12.22 3.48 10.07
N SER A 60 11.28 2.54 10.16
CA SER A 60 9.90 2.72 9.70
C SER A 60 8.88 2.25 10.71
N VAL A 61 7.65 2.75 10.59
CA VAL A 61 6.53 2.38 11.45
C VAL A 61 5.42 1.77 10.61
N ILE A 62 4.97 0.57 10.95
CA ILE A 62 3.89 -0.13 10.25
C ILE A 62 2.77 -0.43 11.25
N ARG A 63 1.57 0.09 10.98
CA ARG A 63 0.36 -0.09 11.80
C ARG A 63 -0.67 -0.92 11.06
N GLY A 64 -1.16 -1.98 11.72
CA GLY A 64 -2.08 -2.93 11.13
C GLY A 64 -3.56 -2.51 11.23
N PRO A 65 -4.46 -3.21 10.50
CA PRO A 65 -4.15 -4.35 9.66
C PRO A 65 -3.46 -3.94 8.35
N ALA A 66 -2.35 -4.60 8.01
CA ALA A 66 -1.57 -4.29 6.81
C ALA A 66 -0.78 -5.51 6.34
N ILE A 67 -0.42 -5.52 5.05
CA ILE A 67 0.46 -6.55 4.48
C ILE A 67 1.56 -5.90 3.63
N ILE A 68 2.79 -6.37 3.84
CA ILE A 68 3.98 -6.02 3.07
C ILE A 68 4.38 -7.28 2.29
N GLY A 69 4.21 -7.25 0.97
CA GLY A 69 4.53 -8.37 0.11
C GLY A 69 6.03 -8.61 -0.06
N ARG A 70 6.36 -9.69 -0.77
CA ARG A 70 7.73 -10.20 -0.89
C ARG A 70 8.66 -9.21 -1.55
N ASN A 71 9.93 -9.23 -1.16
CA ASN A 71 11.00 -8.39 -1.73
C ASN A 71 10.70 -6.88 -1.71
N THR A 72 9.74 -6.44 -0.90
CA THR A 72 9.36 -5.03 -0.79
C THR A 72 10.27 -4.34 0.22
N VAL A 73 10.70 -3.12 -0.11
CA VAL A 73 11.52 -2.29 0.76
C VAL A 73 10.70 -1.14 1.30
N ILE A 74 10.61 -1.04 2.62
CA ILE A 74 10.02 0.08 3.35
C ILE A 74 11.13 0.75 4.15
N ARG A 75 11.42 2.02 3.86
CA ARG A 75 12.52 2.74 4.50
C ARG A 75 12.12 4.16 4.88
N ASP A 76 12.48 4.61 6.08
CA ASP A 76 12.22 5.98 6.55
C ASP A 76 10.74 6.38 6.35
N SER A 77 9.80 5.45 6.56
CA SER A 77 8.40 5.58 6.11
C SER A 77 7.39 5.20 7.19
N TYR A 78 6.16 5.68 7.04
CA TYR A 78 5.02 5.27 7.85
C TYR A 78 3.99 4.57 6.96
N ILE A 79 3.62 3.34 7.33
CA ILE A 79 2.55 2.58 6.68
C ILE A 79 1.41 2.43 7.68
N GLY A 80 0.29 3.06 7.36
CA GLY A 80 -0.92 3.09 8.17
C GLY A 80 -1.86 1.91 7.91
N PRO A 81 -2.90 1.77 8.75
CA PRO A 81 -3.88 0.70 8.65
C PRO A 81 -4.54 0.60 7.27
N PHE A 82 -5.04 -0.59 6.96
CA PHE A 82 -5.75 -0.93 5.72
C PHE A 82 -4.91 -0.72 4.46
N THR A 83 -3.59 -0.79 4.60
CA THR A 83 -2.66 -0.68 3.49
C THR A 83 -2.18 -2.07 3.07
N SER A 84 -2.39 -2.41 1.80
CA SER A 84 -1.81 -3.60 1.18
C SER A 84 -0.75 -3.19 0.17
N ILE A 85 0.45 -3.72 0.36
CA ILE A 85 1.58 -3.51 -0.55
C ILE A 85 1.95 -4.87 -1.12
N TYR A 86 1.96 -4.99 -2.43
CA TYR A 86 2.24 -6.26 -3.09
C TYR A 86 3.75 -6.56 -3.11
N HIS A 87 4.26 -7.29 -4.11
CA HIS A 87 5.67 -7.66 -4.17
C HIS A 87 6.53 -6.68 -4.99
N ASP A 88 7.83 -6.67 -4.72
CA ASP A 88 8.82 -5.85 -5.42
C ASP A 88 8.48 -4.35 -5.44
N VAL A 89 7.92 -3.84 -4.34
CA VAL A 89 7.59 -2.42 -4.16
C VAL A 89 8.71 -1.72 -3.38
N GLU A 90 8.94 -0.45 -3.68
CA GLU A 90 9.86 0.40 -2.91
C GLU A 90 9.11 1.62 -2.36
N ILE A 91 9.05 1.77 -1.03
CA ILE A 91 8.50 2.93 -0.34
C ILE A 91 9.59 3.55 0.52
N VAL A 92 9.96 4.78 0.20
CA VAL A 92 11.05 5.50 0.87
C VAL A 92 10.59 6.90 1.24
N GLY A 93 10.84 7.33 2.48
CA GLY A 93 10.59 8.70 2.92
C GLY A 93 9.14 9.16 2.72
N SER A 94 8.16 8.26 2.88
CA SER A 94 6.77 8.53 2.52
C SER A 94 5.79 7.98 3.56
N GLU A 95 4.60 8.58 3.63
CA GLU A 95 3.51 8.09 4.48
C GLU A 95 2.33 7.61 3.63
N LEU A 96 1.85 6.40 3.89
CA LEU A 96 0.66 5.82 3.25
C LEU A 96 -0.35 5.40 4.32
N ALA A 97 -1.64 5.52 4.05
CA ALA A 97 -2.71 4.89 4.84
C ALA A 97 -3.90 4.52 3.94
N ARG A 98 -4.59 3.42 4.23
CA ARG A 98 -5.71 2.92 3.42
C ARG A 98 -5.42 2.93 1.91
N CYS A 99 -4.31 2.31 1.53
CA CYS A 99 -3.82 2.25 0.15
C CYS A 99 -3.72 0.82 -0.37
N ILE A 100 -3.84 0.65 -1.68
CA ILE A 100 -3.43 -0.57 -2.39
C ILE A 100 -2.26 -0.20 -3.30
N VAL A 101 -1.11 -0.86 -3.15
CA VAL A 101 0.07 -0.65 -3.98
C VAL A 101 0.44 -1.94 -4.69
N LEU A 102 0.32 -1.93 -6.03
CA LEU A 102 0.61 -3.10 -6.86
C LEU A 102 2.10 -3.23 -7.19
N GLU A 103 2.47 -4.35 -7.81
CA GLU A 103 3.86 -4.79 -7.97
C GLU A 103 4.74 -3.84 -8.79
N ASN A 104 6.05 -3.90 -8.52
CA ASN A 104 7.09 -3.15 -9.23
C ASN A 104 6.94 -1.62 -9.14
N SER A 105 6.18 -1.13 -8.16
CA SER A 105 5.89 0.29 -7.98
C SER A 105 6.81 0.96 -6.97
N ARG A 106 6.98 2.27 -7.10
CA ARG A 106 7.87 3.07 -6.25
C ARG A 106 7.17 4.31 -5.73
N VAL A 107 7.27 4.57 -4.43
CA VAL A 107 6.77 5.77 -3.77
C VAL A 107 7.93 6.42 -3.02
N LEU A 108 8.44 7.52 -3.55
CA LEU A 108 9.74 8.05 -3.19
C LEU A 108 9.65 9.51 -2.71
N ASN A 109 9.97 9.69 -1.43
CA ASN A 109 10.13 10.97 -0.74
C ASN A 109 8.89 11.88 -0.82
N ILE A 110 7.68 11.31 -0.88
CA ILE A 110 6.45 12.09 -1.00
C ILE A 110 6.20 12.80 0.34
N PRO A 111 6.24 14.14 0.39
CA PRO A 111 6.20 14.87 1.65
C PRO A 111 4.81 14.97 2.26
N GLN A 112 3.76 14.67 1.48
CA GLN A 112 2.38 14.56 1.96
C GLN A 112 2.02 13.09 2.19
N ARG A 113 1.15 12.83 3.16
CA ARG A 113 0.52 11.52 3.31
C ARG A 113 -0.32 11.20 2.07
N ILE A 114 -0.15 9.98 1.57
CA ILE A 114 -0.99 9.37 0.55
C ILE A 114 -2.07 8.57 1.27
N GLU A 115 -3.32 8.90 1.00
CA GLU A 115 -4.48 8.24 1.60
C GLU A 115 -5.51 7.90 0.52
N ASP A 116 -6.41 6.96 0.78
CA ASP A 116 -7.54 6.67 -0.12
C ASP A 116 -7.12 6.28 -1.54
N SER A 117 -5.96 5.64 -1.70
CA SER A 117 -5.28 5.58 -3.00
C SER A 117 -5.03 4.16 -3.50
N LEU A 118 -5.25 3.96 -4.80
CA LEU A 118 -4.84 2.77 -5.53
C LEU A 118 -3.69 3.13 -6.46
N ILE A 119 -2.53 2.56 -6.20
CA ILE A 119 -1.31 2.72 -7.00
C ILE A 119 -1.14 1.47 -7.86
N GLY A 120 -1.27 1.65 -9.18
CA GLY A 120 -1.18 0.58 -10.17
C GLY A 120 0.22 -0.04 -10.27
N ARG A 121 0.35 -1.03 -11.15
CA ARG A 121 1.62 -1.74 -11.40
C ARG A 121 2.64 -0.86 -12.09
N ASN A 122 3.92 -1.04 -11.79
CA ASN A 122 5.02 -0.29 -12.40
C ASN A 122 4.88 1.24 -12.31
N ALA A 123 4.12 1.72 -11.32
CA ALA A 123 3.88 3.14 -11.11
C ALA A 123 5.02 3.73 -10.30
N THR A 124 5.44 4.95 -10.64
CA THR A 124 6.42 5.70 -9.84
C THR A 124 5.82 7.03 -9.42
N LEU A 125 5.67 7.21 -8.11
CA LEU A 125 5.39 8.49 -7.48
C LEU A 125 6.69 8.97 -6.86
N GLN A 126 7.20 10.10 -7.33
CA GLN A 126 8.46 10.62 -6.84
C GLN A 126 8.39 12.13 -6.67
N TYR A 127 8.83 12.59 -5.49
CA TYR A 127 9.06 14.00 -5.22
C TYR A 127 10.55 14.30 -5.36
N GLU A 128 10.86 15.32 -6.15
CA GLU A 128 12.22 15.84 -6.30
C GLU A 128 12.29 17.30 -5.84
N THR A 129 13.36 17.65 -5.13
CA THR A 129 13.60 19.01 -4.64
C THR A 129 14.32 19.91 -5.65
N ARG A 130 14.77 19.35 -6.78
CA ARG A 130 15.55 20.04 -7.83
C ARG A 130 14.75 21.18 -8.47
N LYS A 131 15.44 22.27 -8.85
CA LYS A 131 14.87 23.42 -9.55
C LYS A 131 15.12 23.29 -11.08
N PRO A 132 14.18 23.74 -11.93
CA PRO A 132 12.85 24.25 -11.60
C PRO A 132 11.93 23.11 -11.13
N ARG A 133 11.05 23.42 -10.17
CA ARG A 133 10.05 22.46 -9.69
C ARG A 133 8.88 22.43 -10.68
N ALA A 134 8.52 21.24 -11.13
CA ALA A 134 7.40 21.04 -12.04
C ALA A 134 6.74 19.69 -11.74
N ILE A 135 5.42 19.63 -11.91
CA ILE A 135 4.67 18.38 -11.89
C ILE A 135 4.88 17.71 -13.24
N LYS A 136 5.45 16.49 -13.24
CA LYS A 136 5.66 15.67 -14.44
C LYS A 136 4.76 14.45 -14.36
N LEU A 137 3.93 14.24 -15.37
CA LEU A 137 2.92 13.20 -15.37
C LEU A 137 3.06 12.32 -16.61
N ASN A 138 2.97 11.01 -16.40
CA ASN A 138 2.73 10.01 -17.43
C ASN A 138 1.51 9.21 -16.99
N LEU A 139 0.35 9.46 -17.61
CA LEU A 139 -0.95 8.92 -17.20
C LEU A 139 -1.52 8.07 -18.33
N GLY A 140 -2.02 6.88 -17.97
CA GLY A 140 -2.75 6.01 -18.90
C GLY A 140 -4.25 6.27 -18.89
N ASP A 141 -5.00 5.45 -19.61
CA ASP A 141 -6.44 5.54 -19.68
C ASP A 141 -7.10 5.39 -18.30
N HIS A 142 -8.20 6.12 -18.10
CA HIS A 142 -8.98 6.15 -16.85
C HIS A 142 -8.20 6.58 -15.59
N SER A 143 -7.01 7.16 -15.74
CA SER A 143 -6.26 7.75 -14.63
C SER A 143 -6.99 8.98 -14.09
N ARG A 144 -6.98 9.15 -12.77
CA ARG A 144 -7.42 10.37 -12.09
C ARG A 144 -6.30 10.84 -11.19
N ILE A 145 -6.05 12.14 -11.22
CA ILE A 145 -5.07 12.79 -10.35
C ILE A 145 -5.78 13.86 -9.53
N TRP A 146 -5.58 13.79 -8.22
CA TRP A 146 -5.97 14.82 -7.27
C TRP A 146 -4.69 15.34 -6.65
N LEU A 147 -4.48 16.65 -6.71
CA LEU A 147 -3.35 17.31 -6.07
C LEU A 147 -3.90 18.21 -4.97
N PRO A 148 -3.24 18.27 -3.80
CA PRO A 148 -3.65 19.11 -2.68
C PRO A 148 -3.50 20.61 -2.97
#